data_AF-A0A818ZIL7-F1
#
_entry.id   AF-A0A818ZIL7-F1
#
_cell.length_a   1.000
_cell.length_b   1.000
_cell.length_c   1.000
_cell.angle_alpha   90.00
_cell.angle_beta   90.00
_cell.angle_gamma   90.00
#
_symmetry.space_group_name_H-M   'P 1'
#
loop_
_entity.id
_entity.type
_entity.pdbx_description
1 polymer ?
#
loop_
_entity_poly.entity_id
_entity_poly.type
_entity_poly.pdbx_seq_one_letter_code
_entity_poly.pdbx_strand_id
1 'polypeptide(L)'
;MAENVSYFDEKIEALPLLQKNSQALIDDNDKTVSPIIENTQPTLFDEESPYEIVAINVSNQDDPTLPCLTFRSCILGLLFTCILSFVNQFFALRTRPIVLGMIVAQLLAYPMGKALALLLPSRTFIMFNGRWKFSLNPGPFSIKEHCIISTMASTAAIPPRVMFTTQIVATIVACVVHVWTAIYLINTVPHICTSKNIQWTCPIVTTVYSESIIWGAVGLKKVFGFQSIYWPLLFGFLIGALLPVPVWYLRMKYPKVKWLQYVHLPVILVGTSRIPPAPAGEYSAWFIVGFLFNFVIRRYAHAWWERYAFIFSAAMSCGVVVSALTIFFALTNNNIYFPAWWGTGGITGDGCPLASANFSGIIPHYKPSL
;
A
#
# COMPACT_ATOMS: atom_id res chain seq x y z
N MET A 1 -17.75 -7.52 -22.24
CA MET A 1 -16.39 -8.09 -22.30
C MET A 1 -15.98 -8.34 -23.75
N ALA A 2 -16.86 -8.87 -24.61
CA ALA A 2 -16.62 -8.95 -26.05
C ALA A 2 -16.53 -7.56 -26.74
N GLU A 3 -17.41 -6.60 -26.40
CA GLU A 3 -17.37 -5.24 -26.99
C GLU A 3 -16.15 -4.40 -26.56
N ASN A 4 -15.59 -4.65 -25.37
CA ASN A 4 -14.39 -3.94 -24.92
C ASN A 4 -13.10 -4.53 -25.51
N VAL A 5 -13.13 -5.78 -25.97
CA VAL A 5 -11.99 -6.40 -26.67
C VAL A 5 -11.93 -5.89 -28.10
N SER A 6 -13.07 -5.76 -28.80
CA SER A 6 -13.09 -5.16 -30.15
C SER A 6 -12.66 -3.68 -30.15
N TYR A 7 -13.03 -2.92 -29.12
CA TYR A 7 -12.58 -1.53 -28.94
C TYR A 7 -11.05 -1.44 -28.70
N PHE A 8 -10.47 -2.43 -28.01
CA PHE A 8 -9.03 -2.49 -27.77
C PHE A 8 -8.26 -2.86 -29.05
N ASP A 9 -8.76 -3.83 -29.82
CA ASP A 9 -8.13 -4.26 -31.07
C ASP A 9 -8.16 -3.14 -32.14
N GLU A 10 -9.25 -2.38 -32.24
CA GLU A 10 -9.40 -1.24 -33.16
C GLU A 10 -8.41 -0.09 -32.84
N LYS A 11 -8.18 0.20 -31.54
CA LYS A 11 -7.17 1.19 -31.12
C LYS A 11 -5.73 0.69 -31.30
N ILE A 12 -5.48 -0.61 -31.18
CA ILE A 12 -4.15 -1.19 -31.44
C ILE A 12 -3.77 -1.07 -32.93
N GLU A 13 -4.74 -1.16 -33.83
CA GLU A 13 -4.52 -1.00 -35.27
C GLU A 13 -4.23 0.48 -35.66
N ALA A 14 -4.69 1.45 -34.87
CA ALA A 14 -4.45 2.88 -35.06
C ALA A 14 -3.11 3.41 -34.46
N LEU A 15 -2.43 2.63 -33.61
CA LEU A 15 -1.14 2.96 -32.97
C LEU A 15 -0.04 3.48 -33.93
N PRO A 16 0.24 2.84 -35.09
CA PRO A 16 1.32 3.30 -35.96
C PRO A 16 1.04 4.65 -36.62
N LEU A 17 -0.23 5.06 -36.76
CA LEU A 17 -0.62 6.35 -37.33
C LEU A 17 -0.46 7.49 -36.31
N LEU A 18 -0.73 7.21 -35.03
CA LEU A 18 -0.54 8.16 -33.93
C LEU A 18 0.94 8.38 -33.58
N GLN A 19 1.76 7.31 -33.63
CA GLN A 19 3.22 7.42 -33.49
C GLN A 19 3.84 8.36 -34.54
N LYS A 20 3.35 8.30 -35.78
CA LYS A 20 3.82 9.13 -36.89
C LYS A 20 3.49 10.62 -36.70
N ASN A 21 2.33 10.92 -36.11
CA ASN A 21 1.91 12.28 -35.80
C ASN A 21 2.60 12.85 -34.54
N SER A 22 2.91 11.99 -33.56
CA SER A 22 3.63 12.39 -32.34
C SER A 22 5.12 12.67 -32.60
N GLN A 23 5.78 11.88 -33.45
CA GLN A 23 7.18 12.15 -33.84
C GLN A 23 7.34 13.42 -34.68
N ALA A 24 6.36 13.75 -35.53
CA ALA A 24 6.34 15.02 -36.27
C ALA A 24 6.26 16.25 -35.34
N LEU A 25 5.69 16.11 -34.14
CA LEU A 25 5.63 17.18 -33.13
C LEU A 25 6.89 17.28 -32.26
N ILE A 26 7.73 16.24 -32.23
CA ILE A 26 8.96 16.20 -31.43
C ILE A 26 10.17 16.72 -32.23
N ASP A 27 10.16 16.59 -33.55
CA ASP A 27 11.27 16.99 -34.43
C ASP A 27 11.37 18.51 -34.70
N ASP A 28 10.32 19.31 -34.40
CA ASP A 28 10.26 20.74 -34.73
C ASP A 28 10.74 21.70 -33.61
N ASN A 29 11.46 21.21 -32.59
CA ASN A 29 12.04 22.07 -31.54
C ASN A 29 13.41 22.66 -31.93
N ASP A 30 13.42 23.56 -32.92
CA ASP A 30 14.43 24.61 -33.04
C ASP A 30 13.95 25.91 -32.36
N LYS A 31 14.92 26.70 -31.92
CA LYS A 31 14.82 27.77 -30.92
C LYS A 31 13.96 28.95 -31.37
N THR A 32 12.67 29.00 -31.01
CA THR A 32 11.94 30.25 -30.77
C THR A 32 10.67 30.00 -29.94
N VAL A 33 10.75 30.17 -28.62
CA VAL A 33 9.54 30.32 -27.79
C VAL A 33 9.11 31.77 -27.87
N SER A 34 8.23 32.08 -28.82
CA SER A 34 7.44 33.32 -28.83
C SER A 34 6.18 33.18 -27.97
N PRO A 35 5.74 34.22 -27.25
CA PRO A 35 4.58 34.18 -26.38
C PRO A 35 3.32 34.32 -27.22
N ILE A 36 2.77 33.21 -27.73
CA ILE A 36 1.47 33.21 -28.43
C ILE A 36 0.46 32.27 -27.74
N ILE A 37 0.85 31.59 -26.67
CA ILE A 37 -0.07 30.78 -25.85
C ILE A 37 -0.55 31.62 -24.65
N GLU A 38 -1.30 32.69 -24.89
CA GLU A 38 -2.04 33.37 -23.83
C GLU A 38 -3.52 33.62 -24.18
N ASN A 39 -4.02 33.11 -25.32
CA ASN A 39 -5.43 33.24 -25.69
C ASN A 39 -6.00 32.01 -26.42
N THR A 40 -5.84 30.83 -25.85
CA THR A 40 -6.66 29.68 -26.22
C THR A 40 -7.38 29.22 -24.96
N GLN A 41 -8.72 29.17 -25.03
CA GLN A 41 -9.55 28.66 -23.94
C GLN A 41 -9.01 27.29 -23.47
N PRO A 42 -9.13 26.93 -22.19
CA PRO A 42 -8.70 25.63 -21.69
C PRO A 42 -9.54 24.55 -22.37
N THR A 43 -9.05 24.04 -23.50
CA THR A 43 -9.66 22.93 -24.22
C THR A 43 -9.39 21.66 -23.44
N LEU A 44 -10.41 20.79 -23.37
CA LEU A 44 -10.53 19.45 -22.77
C LEU A 44 -9.36 18.45 -22.92
N PHE A 45 -8.21 18.85 -23.47
CA PHE A 45 -7.02 18.02 -23.68
C PHE A 45 -6.03 18.00 -22.51
N ASP A 46 -6.19 18.87 -21.50
CA ASP A 46 -5.35 18.86 -20.30
C ASP A 46 -5.69 17.74 -19.30
N GLU A 47 -6.78 16.98 -19.52
CA GLU A 47 -7.17 15.85 -18.68
C GLU A 47 -6.59 14.50 -19.15
N GLU A 48 -5.94 14.45 -20.31
CA GLU A 48 -5.41 13.20 -20.86
C GLU A 48 -3.98 12.95 -20.40
N SER A 49 -3.71 11.74 -19.91
CA SER A 49 -2.38 11.43 -19.40
C SER A 49 -1.35 11.49 -20.53
N PRO A 50 -0.17 12.14 -20.32
CA PRO A 50 0.86 12.26 -21.35
C PRO A 50 1.48 10.91 -21.75
N TYR A 51 1.18 9.84 -21.00
CA TYR A 51 1.58 8.48 -21.31
C TYR A 51 0.45 7.76 -22.04
N GLU A 52 0.68 7.43 -23.31
CA GLU A 52 -0.30 6.79 -24.20
C GLU A 52 -0.85 5.47 -23.63
N ILE A 53 0.02 4.65 -23.01
CA ILE A 53 -0.40 3.42 -22.33
C ILE A 53 -1.38 3.66 -21.17
N VAL A 54 -1.35 4.82 -20.52
CA VAL A 54 -2.27 5.15 -19.42
C VAL A 54 -3.57 5.72 -20.00
N ALA A 55 -3.48 6.56 -21.02
CA ALA A 55 -4.63 7.15 -21.70
C ALA A 55 -5.53 6.10 -22.37
N ILE A 56 -4.93 5.02 -22.90
CA ILE A 56 -5.70 3.92 -23.51
C ILE A 56 -6.38 3.06 -22.45
N ASN A 57 -5.76 2.88 -21.28
CA ASN A 57 -6.27 2.00 -20.22
C ASN A 57 -7.31 2.65 -19.32
N VAL A 58 -7.37 3.98 -19.28
CA VAL A 58 -8.28 4.75 -18.42
C VAL A 58 -9.08 5.72 -19.28
N SER A 59 -10.39 5.49 -19.39
CA SER A 59 -11.29 6.47 -20.01
C SER A 59 -11.42 7.70 -19.11
N ASN A 60 -11.10 8.88 -19.62
CA ASN A 60 -11.29 10.16 -18.92
C ASN A 60 -12.74 10.63 -18.92
N GLN A 61 -13.61 10.00 -19.70
CA GLN A 61 -15.04 10.30 -19.76
C GLN A 61 -15.77 9.63 -18.58
N ASP A 62 -16.31 10.42 -17.65
CA ASP A 62 -17.15 9.93 -16.56
C ASP A 62 -18.65 9.98 -16.93
N ASP A 63 -19.35 8.85 -16.79
CA ASP A 63 -20.81 8.78 -16.96
C ASP A 63 -21.51 8.96 -15.60
N PRO A 64 -22.13 10.13 -15.32
CA PRO A 64 -22.74 10.43 -14.03
C PRO A 64 -24.00 9.60 -13.73
N THR A 65 -24.54 8.88 -14.71
CA THR A 65 -25.79 8.09 -14.55
C THR A 65 -25.56 6.71 -13.95
N LEU A 66 -24.31 6.23 -13.96
CA LEU A 66 -23.96 4.92 -13.42
C LEU A 66 -24.12 4.87 -11.89
N PRO A 67 -24.81 3.87 -11.34
CA PRO A 67 -24.99 3.75 -9.89
C PRO A 67 -23.67 3.39 -9.21
N CYS A 68 -23.28 4.18 -8.21
CA CYS A 68 -22.06 3.99 -7.44
C CYS A 68 -22.32 3.30 -6.10
N LEU A 69 -23.26 3.81 -5.31
CA LEU A 69 -23.60 3.32 -3.97
C LEU A 69 -24.81 2.38 -4.03
N THR A 70 -24.54 1.11 -4.32
CA THR A 70 -25.58 0.06 -4.37
C THR A 70 -25.53 -0.83 -3.14
N PHE A 71 -26.62 -1.57 -2.90
CA PHE A 71 -26.69 -2.56 -1.81
C PHE A 71 -25.50 -3.51 -1.79
N ARG A 72 -25.18 -4.09 -2.96
CA ARG A 72 -24.05 -5.02 -3.12
C ARG A 72 -22.70 -4.37 -2.85
N SER A 73 -22.50 -3.12 -3.28
CA SER A 73 -21.25 -2.39 -3.01
C SER A 73 -21.06 -2.12 -1.53
N CYS A 74 -22.14 -1.77 -0.81
CA CYS A 74 -22.09 -1.57 0.64
C CYS A 74 -21.81 -2.86 1.40
N ILE A 75 -22.49 -3.97 1.06
CA ILE A 75 -22.28 -5.26 1.74
C ILE A 75 -20.86 -5.78 1.49
N LEU A 76 -20.41 -5.80 0.24
CA LEU A 76 -19.06 -6.28 -0.10
C LEU A 76 -18.00 -5.36 0.52
N GLY A 77 -18.18 -4.04 0.44
CA GLY A 77 -17.29 -3.06 1.07
C GLY A 77 -17.18 -3.26 2.59
N LEU A 78 -18.30 -3.40 3.30
CA LEU A 78 -18.30 -3.64 4.74
C LEU A 78 -17.70 -5.01 5.09
N LEU A 79 -18.02 -6.05 4.32
CA LEU A 79 -17.47 -7.39 4.52
C LEU A 79 -15.94 -7.40 4.37
N PHE A 80 -15.42 -6.81 3.30
CA PHE A 80 -13.98 -6.70 3.11
C PHE A 80 -13.33 -5.81 4.17
N THR A 81 -13.97 -4.71 4.57
CA THR A 81 -13.49 -3.86 5.66
C THR A 81 -13.36 -4.66 6.95
N CYS A 82 -14.40 -5.42 7.35
CA CYS A 82 -14.38 -6.26 8.55
C CYS A 82 -13.29 -7.32 8.51
N ILE A 83 -13.17 -8.04 7.38
CA ILE A 83 -12.17 -9.11 7.22
C ILE A 83 -10.76 -8.52 7.26
N LEU A 84 -10.50 -7.46 6.49
CA LEU A 84 -9.19 -6.83 6.40
C LEU A 84 -8.76 -6.27 7.76
N SER A 85 -9.69 -5.62 8.46
CA SER A 85 -9.48 -5.12 9.82
C SER A 85 -9.18 -6.24 10.81
N PHE A 86 -10.01 -7.28 10.85
CA PHE A 86 -9.80 -8.43 11.74
C PHE A 86 -8.44 -9.09 11.50
N VAL A 87 -8.13 -9.43 10.24
CA VAL A 87 -6.92 -10.16 9.90
C VAL A 87 -5.67 -9.30 10.15
N ASN A 88 -5.70 -8.01 9.78
CA ASN A 88 -4.60 -7.10 10.04
C ASN A 88 -4.35 -6.95 11.53
N GLN A 89 -5.40 -6.77 12.33
CA GLN A 89 -5.26 -6.67 13.78
C GLN A 89 -4.80 -7.98 14.42
N PHE A 90 -5.29 -9.11 13.94
CA PHE A 90 -4.89 -10.44 14.40
C PHE A 90 -3.39 -10.69 14.18
N PHE A 91 -2.87 -10.37 12.98
CA PHE A 91 -1.45 -10.54 12.68
C PHE A 91 -0.56 -9.42 13.24
N ALA A 92 -1.10 -8.27 13.62
CA ALA A 92 -0.32 -7.16 14.17
C ALA A 92 0.44 -7.53 15.47
N LEU A 93 -0.06 -8.49 16.24
CA LEU A 93 0.56 -8.94 17.50
C LEU A 93 1.65 -10.01 17.28
N ARG A 94 1.83 -10.50 16.05
CA ARG A 94 2.89 -11.46 15.74
C ARG A 94 4.26 -10.82 15.61
N THR A 95 5.29 -11.64 15.85
CA THR A 95 6.71 -11.29 15.64
C THR A 95 7.00 -10.83 14.22
N ARG A 96 6.32 -11.43 13.22
CA ARG A 96 6.35 -10.97 11.82
C ARG A 96 4.90 -10.69 11.40
N PRO A 97 4.46 -9.43 11.44
CA PRO A 97 3.09 -9.09 11.12
C PRO A 97 2.88 -9.23 9.60
N ILE A 98 1.83 -9.96 9.22
CA ILE A 98 1.36 -9.99 7.84
C ILE A 98 0.34 -8.87 7.68
N VAL A 99 0.62 -7.94 6.76
CA VAL A 99 -0.29 -6.83 6.45
C VAL A 99 -1.02 -7.16 5.16
N LEU A 100 -2.34 -7.30 5.25
CA LEU A 100 -3.22 -7.41 4.09
C LEU A 100 -3.42 -6.02 3.49
N GLY A 101 -2.89 -5.82 2.29
CA GLY A 101 -3.10 -4.60 1.51
C GLY A 101 -4.44 -4.59 0.75
N MET A 102 -4.85 -3.42 0.29
CA MET A 102 -6.11 -3.22 -0.46
C MET A 102 -6.24 -4.04 -1.75
N ILE A 103 -5.11 -4.40 -2.36
CA ILE A 103 -5.05 -5.11 -3.64
C ILE A 103 -5.82 -6.44 -3.56
N VAL A 104 -5.78 -7.12 -2.41
CA VAL A 104 -6.50 -8.38 -2.21
C VAL A 104 -8.01 -8.18 -2.26
N ALA A 105 -8.50 -7.16 -1.55
CA ALA A 105 -9.92 -6.79 -1.58
C ALA A 105 -10.34 -6.35 -2.99
N GLN A 106 -9.50 -5.57 -3.69
CA GLN A 106 -9.76 -5.14 -5.06
C GLN A 106 -9.87 -6.33 -6.04
N LEU A 107 -8.99 -7.33 -5.91
CA LEU A 107 -8.99 -8.50 -6.79
C LEU A 107 -10.20 -9.43 -6.53
N LEU A 108 -10.60 -9.61 -5.27
CA LEU A 108 -11.74 -10.42 -4.89
C LEU A 108 -13.09 -9.72 -5.10
N ALA A 109 -13.13 -8.39 -5.00
CA ALA A 109 -14.34 -7.60 -5.17
C ALA A 109 -14.95 -7.74 -6.57
N TYR A 110 -14.14 -7.90 -7.61
CA TYR A 110 -14.64 -8.04 -8.98
C TYR A 110 -15.43 -9.34 -9.22
N PRO A 111 -14.88 -10.55 -8.99
CA PRO A 111 -15.62 -11.79 -9.18
C PRO A 111 -16.82 -11.90 -8.22
N MET A 112 -16.67 -11.45 -6.96
CA MET A 112 -17.77 -11.47 -6.00
C MET A 112 -18.88 -10.46 -6.37
N GLY A 113 -18.52 -9.26 -6.84
CA GLY A 113 -19.47 -8.26 -7.32
C GLY A 113 -20.26 -8.75 -8.52
N LYS A 114 -19.60 -9.41 -9.47
CA LYS A 114 -20.24 -10.02 -10.65
C LYS A 114 -21.13 -11.21 -10.28
N ALA A 115 -20.70 -12.07 -9.35
CA ALA A 115 -21.53 -13.15 -8.83
C ALA A 115 -22.79 -12.61 -8.13
N LEU A 116 -22.63 -11.59 -7.29
CA LEU A 116 -23.74 -10.97 -6.56
C LEU A 116 -24.69 -10.20 -7.49
N ALA A 117 -24.20 -9.68 -8.62
CA ALA A 117 -25.01 -9.13 -9.70
C ALA A 117 -25.90 -10.18 -10.39
N LEU A 118 -25.48 -11.44 -10.43
CA LEU A 118 -26.26 -12.55 -10.99
C LEU A 118 -27.22 -13.17 -9.97
N LEU A 119 -26.84 -13.17 -8.69
CA LEU A 119 -27.61 -13.78 -7.60
C LEU A 119 -28.71 -12.88 -7.03
N LEU A 120 -28.54 -11.55 -7.03
CA LEU A 120 -29.50 -10.64 -6.42
C LEU A 120 -30.73 -10.39 -7.32
N PRO A 121 -31.95 -10.46 -6.75
CA PRO A 121 -33.17 -10.18 -7.50
C PRO A 121 -33.30 -8.69 -7.83
N SER A 122 -33.65 -8.38 -9.08
CA SER A 122 -33.87 -7.01 -9.58
C SER A 122 -35.21 -6.38 -9.17
N ARG A 123 -35.81 -6.86 -8.07
CA ARG A 123 -37.10 -6.34 -7.60
C ARG A 123 -36.92 -4.98 -6.95
N THR A 124 -37.75 -4.02 -7.35
CA THR A 124 -37.84 -2.70 -6.72
C THR A 124 -38.80 -2.74 -5.54
N PHE A 125 -38.30 -2.45 -4.35
CA PHE A 125 -39.10 -2.33 -3.13
C PHE A 125 -39.54 -0.88 -2.95
N ILE A 126 -40.82 -0.68 -2.66
CA ILE A 126 -41.42 0.62 -2.39
C ILE A 126 -41.78 0.65 -0.91
N MET A 127 -41.15 1.53 -0.15
CA MET A 127 -41.33 1.65 1.30
C MET A 127 -41.77 3.08 1.67
N PHE A 128 -42.42 3.25 2.83
CA PHE A 128 -42.91 4.53 3.36
C PHE A 128 -43.83 5.29 2.39
N ASN A 129 -45.00 4.73 2.08
CA ASN A 129 -46.04 5.37 1.23
C ASN A 129 -45.49 5.95 -0.10
N GLY A 130 -44.57 5.24 -0.77
CA GLY A 130 -44.06 5.63 -2.08
C GLY A 130 -42.89 6.61 -2.08
N ARG A 131 -42.43 7.08 -0.91
CA ARG A 131 -41.30 8.04 -0.81
C ARG A 131 -39.94 7.42 -1.10
N TRP A 132 -39.77 6.13 -0.84
CA TRP A 132 -38.50 5.42 -1.03
C TRP A 132 -38.67 4.26 -2.01
N LYS A 133 -37.92 4.31 -3.11
CA LYS A 133 -37.80 3.23 -4.10
C LYS A 133 -36.37 2.71 -4.03
N PHE A 134 -36.20 1.44 -3.67
CA PHE A 134 -34.88 0.81 -3.56
C PHE A 134 -34.84 -0.49 -4.37
N SER A 135 -33.81 -0.65 -5.20
CA SER A 135 -33.52 -1.91 -5.91
C SER A 135 -32.29 -2.56 -5.31
N LEU A 136 -32.37 -3.86 -5.04
CA LEU A 136 -31.22 -4.66 -4.61
C LEU A 136 -30.20 -4.86 -5.76
N ASN A 137 -30.69 -4.86 -7.00
CA ASN A 137 -29.87 -5.05 -8.19
C ASN A 137 -30.26 -4.02 -9.27
N PRO A 138 -29.66 -2.81 -9.25
CA PRO A 138 -29.98 -1.75 -10.20
C PRO A 138 -29.42 -1.98 -11.61
N GLY A 139 -28.49 -2.93 -11.80
CA GLY A 139 -27.88 -3.18 -13.11
C GLY A 139 -26.62 -4.07 -13.05
N PRO A 140 -25.89 -4.23 -14.16
CA PRO A 140 -24.63 -4.98 -14.20
C PRO A 140 -23.57 -4.34 -13.29
N PHE A 141 -22.59 -5.14 -12.84
CA PHE A 141 -21.53 -4.65 -11.93
C PHE A 141 -20.66 -3.59 -12.62
N SER A 142 -20.66 -2.38 -12.06
CA SER A 142 -19.99 -1.21 -12.64
C SER A 142 -18.59 -1.00 -12.06
N ILE A 143 -17.75 -0.27 -12.81
CA ILE A 143 -16.42 0.13 -12.33
C ILE A 143 -16.51 1.05 -11.10
N LYS A 144 -17.60 1.82 -10.98
CA LYS A 144 -17.84 2.72 -9.84
C LYS A 144 -18.12 1.95 -8.55
N GLU A 145 -18.89 0.87 -8.64
CA GLU A 145 -19.13 -0.02 -7.49
C GLU A 145 -17.84 -0.74 -7.08
N HIS A 146 -17.04 -1.20 -8.04
CA HIS A 146 -15.74 -1.83 -7.77
C HIS A 146 -14.75 -0.87 -7.10
N CYS A 147 -14.71 0.38 -7.57
CA CYS A 147 -13.91 1.44 -6.97
C CYS A 147 -14.37 1.74 -5.54
N ILE A 148 -15.68 1.86 -5.29
CA ILE A 148 -16.22 2.10 -3.95
C ILE A 148 -15.91 0.94 -2.99
N ILE A 149 -16.06 -0.32 -3.40
CA ILE A 149 -15.70 -1.46 -2.55
C ILE A 149 -14.20 -1.42 -2.19
N SER A 150 -13.35 -1.15 -3.18
CA SER A 150 -11.89 -1.10 -2.99
C SER A 150 -11.48 0.05 -2.09
N THR A 151 -12.10 1.22 -2.24
CA THR A 151 -11.83 2.41 -1.42
C THR A 151 -12.43 2.32 -0.01
N MET A 152 -13.57 1.66 0.18
CA MET A 152 -14.09 1.31 1.50
C MET A 152 -13.10 0.39 2.22
N ALA A 153 -12.50 -0.55 1.50
CA ALA A 153 -11.48 -1.45 2.05
C ALA A 153 -10.11 -0.77 2.28
N SER A 154 -9.77 0.30 1.54
CA SER A 154 -8.43 0.92 1.56
C SER A 154 -8.33 2.32 2.16
N THR A 155 -9.46 2.96 2.44
CA THR A 155 -9.59 4.32 2.99
C THR A 155 -8.68 5.37 2.31
N ALA A 156 -8.96 5.74 1.05
CA ALA A 156 -8.98 7.13 0.54
C ALA A 156 -8.99 7.24 -1.01
N ALA A 157 -9.97 7.99 -1.54
CA ALA A 157 -9.93 8.96 -2.66
C ALA A 157 -11.26 8.99 -3.46
N ILE A 158 -11.74 10.20 -3.81
CA ILE A 158 -12.98 10.59 -4.56
C ILE A 158 -14.26 10.69 -3.68
N PRO A 159 -15.42 11.19 -4.18
CA PRO A 159 -16.07 12.47 -3.81
C PRO A 159 -16.67 12.57 -2.38
N PRO A 160 -16.72 13.78 -1.78
CA PRO A 160 -16.67 13.98 -0.33
C PRO A 160 -17.89 13.49 0.48
N ARG A 161 -19.12 13.57 -0.02
CA ARG A 161 -20.31 13.33 0.83
C ARG A 161 -20.63 11.85 1.05
N VAL A 162 -20.64 11.08 -0.03
CA VAL A 162 -20.94 9.64 0.02
C VAL A 162 -19.75 8.86 0.58
N MET A 163 -18.53 9.33 0.34
CA MET A 163 -17.34 8.71 0.93
C MET A 163 -17.19 9.03 2.41
N PHE A 164 -17.51 10.25 2.86
CA PHE A 164 -17.46 10.55 4.29
C PHE A 164 -18.43 9.66 5.08
N THR A 165 -19.63 9.41 4.56
CA THR A 165 -20.58 8.51 5.24
C THR A 165 -20.12 7.05 5.21
N THR A 166 -19.64 6.53 4.07
CA THR A 166 -19.14 5.15 4.00
C THR A 166 -17.87 4.95 4.84
N GLN A 167 -16.96 5.92 4.86
CA GLN A 167 -15.75 5.89 5.68
C GLN A 167 -16.04 5.99 7.16
N ILE A 168 -16.95 6.86 7.59
CA ILE A 168 -17.34 6.91 9.01
C ILE A 168 -17.90 5.57 9.45
N VAL A 169 -18.83 5.01 8.67
CA VAL A 169 -19.42 3.70 8.99
C VAL A 169 -18.35 2.60 9.00
N ALA A 170 -17.50 2.55 7.98
CA ALA A 170 -16.41 1.58 7.88
C ALA A 170 -15.40 1.71 9.05
N THR A 171 -15.02 2.93 9.40
CA THR A 171 -14.05 3.22 10.48
C THR A 171 -14.64 2.85 11.84
N ILE A 172 -15.91 3.19 12.10
CA ILE A 172 -16.58 2.80 13.35
C ILE A 172 -16.60 1.28 13.48
N VAL A 173 -17.00 0.57 12.42
CA VAL A 173 -17.02 -0.90 12.41
C VAL A 173 -15.61 -1.47 12.60
N ALA A 174 -14.60 -0.95 11.88
CA ALA A 174 -13.21 -1.39 12.00
C ALA A 174 -12.66 -1.18 13.42
N CYS A 175 -12.91 -0.02 14.03
CA CYS A 175 -12.50 0.24 15.41
C CYS A 175 -13.12 -0.76 16.39
N VAL A 176 -14.42 -1.04 16.28
CA VAL A 176 -15.09 -2.03 17.14
C VAL A 176 -14.47 -3.42 16.96
N VAL A 177 -14.27 -3.85 15.70
CA VAL A 177 -13.67 -5.15 15.39
C VAL A 177 -12.24 -5.24 15.92
N HIS A 178 -11.41 -4.21 15.70
CA HIS A 178 -10.02 -4.18 16.17
C HIS A 178 -9.94 -4.31 17.69
N VAL A 179 -10.73 -3.51 18.42
CA VAL A 179 -10.76 -3.55 19.88
C VAL A 179 -11.24 -4.90 20.37
N TRP A 180 -12.30 -5.44 19.78
CA TRP A 180 -12.82 -6.75 20.14
C TRP A 180 -11.77 -7.86 19.91
N THR A 181 -11.11 -7.87 18.75
CA THR A 181 -10.07 -8.84 18.43
C THR A 181 -8.88 -8.73 19.38
N ALA A 182 -8.46 -7.51 19.73
CA ALA A 182 -7.37 -7.32 20.69
C ALA A 182 -7.72 -7.89 22.07
N ILE A 183 -8.92 -7.58 22.59
CA ILE A 183 -9.40 -8.10 23.87
C ILE A 183 -9.53 -9.63 23.82
N TYR A 184 -10.06 -10.16 22.73
CA TYR A 184 -10.18 -11.60 22.52
C TYR A 184 -8.81 -12.30 22.57
N LEU A 185 -7.80 -11.78 21.87
CA LEU A 185 -6.46 -12.39 21.86
C LEU A 185 -5.79 -12.35 23.23
N ILE A 186 -5.89 -11.22 23.95
CA ILE A 186 -5.29 -11.06 25.28
C ILE A 186 -5.90 -12.05 26.29
N ASN A 187 -7.20 -12.34 26.17
CA ASN A 187 -7.90 -13.24 27.08
C ASN A 187 -7.78 -14.73 26.72
N THR A 188 -7.49 -15.05 25.46
CA THR A 188 -7.45 -16.45 24.98
C THR A 188 -6.04 -17.01 24.84
N VAL A 189 -5.06 -16.18 24.51
CA VAL A 189 -3.67 -16.62 24.27
C VAL A 189 -2.84 -16.43 25.54
N PRO A 190 -2.39 -17.52 26.20
CA PRO A 190 -1.56 -17.40 27.39
C PRO A 190 -0.18 -16.82 27.05
N HIS A 191 0.34 -15.97 27.94
CA HIS A 191 1.66 -15.33 27.82
C HIS A 191 1.88 -14.52 26.53
N ILE A 192 0.84 -13.83 26.04
CA ILE A 192 0.95 -12.90 24.91
C ILE A 192 1.93 -11.75 25.23
N CYS A 193 2.67 -11.28 24.22
CA CYS A 193 3.68 -10.22 24.33
C CYS A 193 4.77 -10.47 25.38
N THR A 194 4.94 -11.73 25.82
CA THR A 194 5.98 -12.14 26.76
C THR A 194 6.99 -13.01 26.01
N SER A 195 8.27 -12.90 26.34
CA SER A 195 9.34 -13.65 25.65
C SER A 195 9.35 -15.17 25.93
N LYS A 196 8.34 -15.69 26.66
CA LYS A 196 8.01 -17.13 26.71
C LYS A 196 7.23 -17.60 25.47
N ASN A 197 6.54 -16.70 24.78
CA ASN A 197 5.74 -17.01 23.60
C ASN A 197 6.34 -16.35 22.35
N ILE A 198 7.25 -17.06 21.67
CA ILE A 198 8.00 -16.56 20.51
C ILE A 198 7.13 -16.19 19.29
N GLN A 199 5.87 -16.63 19.25
CA GLN A 199 4.96 -16.34 18.14
C GLN A 199 4.28 -14.97 18.28
N TRP A 200 4.07 -14.54 19.53
CA TRP A 200 3.28 -13.38 19.88
C TRP A 200 4.13 -12.40 20.69
N THR A 201 5.17 -11.85 20.05
CA THR A 201 6.15 -10.95 20.71
C THR A 201 5.76 -9.47 20.62
N CYS A 202 4.73 -9.11 19.86
CA CYS A 202 4.15 -7.76 19.79
C CYS A 202 5.16 -6.63 19.49
N PRO A 203 5.98 -6.72 18.43
CA PRO A 203 7.06 -5.77 18.14
C PRO A 203 6.55 -4.36 17.80
N ILE A 204 5.44 -4.26 17.06
CA ILE A 204 4.82 -2.96 16.74
C ILE A 204 4.31 -2.30 18.03
N VAL A 205 3.60 -3.05 18.87
CA VAL A 205 2.99 -2.51 20.09
C VAL A 205 4.05 -2.05 21.09
N THR A 206 5.14 -2.80 21.23
CA THR A 206 6.27 -2.42 22.11
C THR A 206 7.00 -1.18 21.60
N THR A 207 7.12 -1.02 20.28
CA THR A 207 7.67 0.20 19.67
C THR A 207 6.78 1.40 19.96
N VAL A 208 5.47 1.32 19.66
CA VAL A 208 4.51 2.40 19.91
C VAL A 208 4.38 2.72 21.41
N TYR A 209 4.48 1.71 22.28
CA TYR A 209 4.49 1.90 23.73
C TYR A 209 5.74 2.67 24.19
N SER A 210 6.92 2.32 23.65
CA SER A 210 8.17 3.02 23.93
C SER A 210 8.12 4.47 23.44
N GLU A 211 7.60 4.70 22.25
CA GLU A 211 7.35 6.04 21.70
C GLU A 211 6.41 6.84 22.61
N SER A 212 5.32 6.23 23.07
CA SER A 212 4.36 6.88 23.97
C SER A 212 4.99 7.25 25.32
N ILE A 213 5.90 6.45 25.85
CA ILE A 213 6.66 6.78 27.06
C ILE A 213 7.60 7.96 26.79
N ILE A 214 8.35 7.92 25.69
CA ILE A 214 9.32 8.96 25.34
C ILE A 214 8.62 10.31 25.15
N TRP A 215 7.54 10.34 24.36
CA TRP A 215 6.84 11.57 24.00
C TRP A 215 5.81 12.01 25.05
N GLY A 216 5.23 11.08 25.81
CA GLY A 216 4.18 11.37 26.79
C GLY A 216 4.66 11.48 28.24
N ALA A 217 5.52 10.58 28.71
CA ALA A 217 5.85 10.44 30.14
C ALA A 217 7.21 11.01 30.54
N VAL A 218 8.25 10.84 29.71
CA VAL A 218 9.63 11.20 30.07
C VAL A 218 9.88 12.71 29.94
N GLY A 219 9.08 13.40 29.11
CA GLY A 219 9.15 14.84 28.90
C GLY A 219 10.36 15.26 28.05
N LEU A 220 10.13 16.21 27.14
CA LEU A 220 11.11 16.64 26.13
C LEU A 220 12.44 17.10 26.74
N LYS A 221 12.43 17.71 27.94
CA LYS A 221 13.64 18.21 28.60
C LYS A 221 14.59 17.09 29.07
N LYS A 222 14.06 15.91 29.45
CA LYS A 222 14.92 14.78 29.85
C LYS A 222 15.47 14.04 28.64
N VAL A 223 14.67 13.92 27.57
CA VAL A 223 15.09 13.21 26.35
C VAL A 223 15.99 14.08 25.47
N PHE A 224 15.62 15.34 25.26
CA PHE A 224 16.31 16.26 24.34
C PHE A 224 16.83 17.53 25.05
N GLY A 225 17.11 17.47 26.35
CA GLY A 225 17.83 18.55 27.03
C GLY A 225 19.33 18.49 26.74
N PHE A 226 20.04 19.61 26.85
CA PHE A 226 21.50 19.70 26.58
C PHE A 226 22.37 18.68 27.34
N GLN A 227 21.89 18.16 28.48
CA GLN A 227 22.58 17.13 29.27
C GLN A 227 22.27 15.70 28.83
N SER A 228 21.33 15.51 27.89
CA SER A 228 20.92 14.20 27.39
C SER A 228 21.76 13.76 26.20
N ILE A 229 22.01 12.45 26.12
CA ILE A 229 22.69 11.80 24.99
C ILE A 229 21.95 11.97 23.66
N TYR A 230 20.62 12.21 23.69
CA TYR A 230 19.80 12.34 22.48
C TYR A 230 19.61 13.78 21.99
N TRP A 231 20.16 14.78 22.70
CA TRP A 231 20.09 16.17 22.24
C TRP A 231 20.58 16.40 20.80
N PRO A 232 21.67 15.74 20.32
CA PRO A 232 22.12 15.91 18.95
C PRO A 232 21.12 15.47 17.88
N LEU A 233 20.17 14.57 18.20
CA LEU A 233 19.15 14.14 17.24
C LEU A 233 18.26 15.31 16.79
N LEU A 234 18.13 16.35 17.61
CA LEU A 234 17.42 17.57 17.21
C LEU A 234 18.02 18.21 15.96
N PHE A 235 19.32 18.05 15.68
CA PHE A 235 19.93 18.60 14.46
C PHE A 235 19.72 17.72 13.21
N GLY A 236 19.05 16.56 13.36
CA GLY A 236 18.74 15.67 12.25
C GLY A 236 17.90 16.35 11.16
N PHE A 237 17.00 17.28 11.51
CA PHE A 237 16.23 18.03 10.51
C PHE A 237 17.10 18.97 9.69
N LEU A 238 18.15 19.57 10.27
CA LEU A 238 19.11 20.41 9.52
C LEU A 238 19.91 19.55 8.56
N ILE A 239 20.35 18.37 9.00
CA ILE A 239 21.03 17.41 8.13
C ILE A 239 20.10 17.04 6.97
N GLY A 240 18.83 16.71 7.24
CA GLY A 240 17.84 16.42 6.22
C GLY A 240 17.57 17.59 5.25
N ALA A 241 17.58 18.84 5.73
CA ALA A 241 17.38 20.03 4.92
C ALA A 241 18.62 20.39 4.07
N LEU A 242 19.83 20.18 4.60
CA LEU A 242 21.09 20.52 3.94
C LEU A 242 21.54 19.44 2.97
N LEU A 243 21.26 18.17 3.25
CA LEU A 243 21.67 17.02 2.45
C LEU A 243 21.30 17.12 0.95
N PRO A 244 20.10 17.62 0.56
CA PRO A 244 19.74 17.81 -0.85
C PRO A 244 20.59 18.87 -1.57
N VAL A 245 21.14 19.85 -0.86
CA VAL A 245 21.85 21.00 -1.44
C VAL A 245 23.15 20.59 -2.16
N PRO A 246 24.04 19.75 -1.59
CA PRO A 246 25.18 19.20 -2.31
C PRO A 246 24.80 18.42 -3.57
N VAL A 247 23.73 17.61 -3.53
CA VAL A 247 23.28 16.83 -4.70
C VAL A 247 22.77 17.74 -5.80
N TRP A 248 22.00 18.77 -5.45
CA TRP A 248 21.55 19.81 -6.37
C TRP A 248 22.73 20.57 -6.99
N TYR A 249 23.68 21.01 -6.16
CA TYR A 249 24.88 21.70 -6.64
C TYR A 249 25.72 20.82 -7.58
N LEU A 250 25.94 19.54 -7.24
CA LEU A 250 26.68 18.60 -8.07
C LEU A 250 25.98 18.33 -9.40
N ARG A 251 24.63 18.25 -9.41
CA ARG A 251 23.84 18.16 -10.63
C ARG A 251 24.04 19.37 -11.54
N MET A 252 24.07 20.58 -10.97
CA MET A 252 24.30 21.80 -11.75
C MET A 252 25.74 21.91 -12.28
N LYS A 253 26.73 21.51 -11.48
CA LYS A 253 28.14 21.60 -11.85
C LYS A 253 28.56 20.55 -12.88
N TYR A 254 27.98 19.35 -12.83
CA TYR A 254 28.34 18.23 -13.70
C TYR A 254 27.12 17.73 -14.52
N PRO A 255 26.60 18.54 -15.46
CA PRO A 255 25.42 18.17 -16.26
C PRO A 255 25.65 16.95 -17.17
N LYS A 256 26.92 16.61 -17.47
CA LYS A 256 27.29 15.42 -18.26
C LYS A 256 27.06 14.11 -17.49
N VAL A 257 26.97 14.16 -16.17
CA VAL A 257 26.85 12.97 -15.31
C VAL A 257 25.38 12.65 -15.09
N LYS A 258 24.80 11.89 -16.04
CA LYS A 258 23.36 11.58 -16.06
C LYS A 258 22.86 10.83 -14.82
N TRP A 259 23.70 10.08 -14.08
CA TRP A 259 23.20 9.33 -12.92
C TRP A 259 22.82 10.21 -11.71
N LEU A 260 23.43 11.39 -11.56
CA LEU A 260 23.10 12.38 -10.51
C LEU A 260 21.66 12.89 -10.62
N GLN A 261 21.02 12.75 -11.78
CA GLN A 261 19.62 13.13 -11.96
C GLN A 261 18.64 12.15 -11.31
N TYR A 262 19.07 10.90 -11.07
CA TYR A 262 18.24 9.84 -10.46
C TYR A 262 18.42 9.72 -8.94
N VAL A 263 19.35 10.47 -8.35
CA VAL A 263 19.58 10.45 -6.90
C VAL A 263 18.54 11.34 -6.20
N HIS A 264 17.55 10.71 -5.57
CA HIS A 264 16.52 11.39 -4.78
C HIS A 264 16.76 11.15 -3.29
N LEU A 265 17.44 12.11 -2.65
CA LEU A 265 17.83 12.01 -1.25
C LEU A 265 16.65 11.94 -0.26
N PRO A 266 15.54 12.69 -0.45
CA PRO A 266 14.35 12.52 0.39
C PRO A 266 13.79 11.09 0.36
N VAL A 267 13.80 10.43 -0.81
CA VAL A 267 13.33 9.04 -0.96
C VAL A 267 14.23 8.08 -0.20
N ILE A 268 15.55 8.29 -0.26
CA ILE A 268 16.53 7.48 0.49
C ILE A 268 16.33 7.64 2.00
N LEU A 269 16.12 8.88 2.47
CA LEU A 269 15.92 9.16 3.89
C LEU A 269 14.60 8.57 4.42
N VAL A 270 13.50 8.64 3.64
CA VAL A 270 12.23 8.00 4.01
C VAL A 270 12.36 6.48 4.14
N GLY A 271 13.27 5.86 3.37
CA GLY A 271 13.56 4.43 3.49
C GLY A 271 13.97 4.01 4.90
N THR A 272 14.51 4.91 5.72
CA THR A 272 14.95 4.62 7.10
C THR A 272 13.83 4.72 8.16
N SER A 273 12.63 5.16 7.77
CA SER A 273 11.52 5.43 8.71
C SER A 273 10.93 4.20 9.39
N ARG A 274 11.23 2.99 8.91
CA ARG A 274 10.72 1.72 9.44
C ARG A 274 11.78 0.93 10.27
N ILE A 275 12.95 1.53 10.54
CA ILE A 275 14.11 0.83 11.15
C ILE A 275 13.83 0.36 12.60
N PRO A 276 12.80 0.87 13.28
CA PRO A 276 11.99 0.06 14.20
C PRO A 276 10.54 -0.02 13.68
N PRO A 277 9.89 -1.21 13.58
CA PRO A 277 10.27 -2.54 14.06
C PRO A 277 10.81 -3.50 12.98
N ALA A 278 11.12 -3.02 11.77
CA ALA A 278 11.49 -3.91 10.65
C ALA A 278 12.85 -4.61 10.91
N PRO A 279 12.91 -5.95 10.88
CA PRO A 279 14.16 -6.69 11.06
C PRO A 279 15.14 -6.42 9.91
N ALA A 280 16.44 -6.49 10.20
CA ALA A 280 17.51 -6.18 9.23
C ALA A 280 17.43 -7.01 7.93
N GLY A 281 16.88 -8.23 8.00
CA GLY A 281 16.65 -9.08 6.84
C GLY A 281 15.70 -8.47 5.80
N GLU A 282 14.71 -7.68 6.21
CA GLU A 282 13.72 -7.10 5.30
C GLU A 282 14.34 -6.09 4.33
N TYR A 283 15.20 -5.20 4.81
CA TYR A 283 15.86 -4.20 3.96
C TYR A 283 16.78 -4.84 2.91
N SER A 284 17.51 -5.88 3.30
CA SER A 284 18.36 -6.60 2.35
C SER A 284 17.54 -7.30 1.27
N ALA A 285 16.40 -7.91 1.63
CA ALA A 285 15.48 -8.51 0.68
C ALA A 285 14.86 -7.46 -0.26
N TRP A 286 14.40 -6.33 0.26
CA TRP A 286 13.86 -5.23 -0.55
C TRP A 286 14.88 -4.69 -1.54
N PHE A 287 16.13 -4.52 -1.11
CA PHE A 287 17.21 -4.07 -1.99
C PHE A 287 17.48 -5.08 -3.11
N ILE A 288 17.59 -6.37 -2.79
CA ILE A 288 17.85 -7.44 -3.77
C ILE A 288 16.71 -7.50 -4.80
N VAL A 289 15.46 -7.55 -4.35
CA VAL A 289 14.29 -7.61 -5.24
C VAL A 289 14.19 -6.33 -6.07
N GLY A 290 14.39 -5.18 -5.43
CA GLY A 290 14.41 -3.88 -6.10
C GLY A 290 15.45 -3.81 -7.21
N PHE A 291 16.68 -4.27 -6.94
CA PHE A 291 17.77 -4.33 -7.93
C PHE A 291 17.46 -5.33 -9.06
N LEU A 292 17.02 -6.54 -8.73
CA LEU A 292 16.70 -7.55 -9.74
C LEU A 292 15.61 -7.06 -10.69
N PHE A 293 14.49 -6.53 -10.18
CA PHE A 293 13.38 -6.11 -11.02
C PHE A 293 13.63 -4.77 -11.71
N ASN A 294 14.14 -3.77 -10.99
CA ASN A 294 14.25 -2.41 -11.52
C ASN A 294 15.60 -2.09 -12.17
N PHE A 295 16.63 -2.93 -11.97
CA PHE A 295 17.91 -2.78 -12.66
C PHE A 295 18.16 -3.91 -13.67
N VAL A 296 18.10 -5.18 -13.25
CA VAL A 296 18.44 -6.32 -14.12
C VAL A 296 17.33 -6.57 -15.15
N ILE A 297 16.11 -6.88 -14.69
CA ILE A 297 14.98 -7.23 -15.58
C ILE A 297 14.60 -6.03 -16.44
N ARG A 298 14.56 -4.81 -15.88
CA ARG A 298 14.32 -3.60 -16.68
C ARG A 298 15.36 -3.39 -17.79
N ARG A 299 16.63 -3.80 -17.59
CA ARG A 299 17.70 -3.62 -18.59
C ARG A 299 17.74 -4.73 -19.65
N TYR A 300 17.51 -5.99 -19.27
CA TYR A 300 17.64 -7.14 -20.16
C TYR A 300 16.30 -7.61 -20.77
N ALA A 301 15.17 -7.29 -20.13
CA ALA A 301 13.83 -7.69 -20.56
C ALA A 301 12.82 -6.54 -20.40
N HIS A 302 13.15 -5.37 -20.96
CA HIS A 302 12.34 -4.15 -20.83
C HIS A 302 10.88 -4.35 -21.26
N ALA A 303 10.65 -5.02 -22.39
CA ALA A 303 9.30 -5.28 -22.91
C ALA A 303 8.44 -6.12 -21.95
N TRP A 304 9.05 -7.04 -21.20
CA TRP A 304 8.35 -7.79 -20.16
C TRP A 304 8.08 -6.92 -18.93
N TRP A 305 9.10 -6.18 -18.47
CA TRP A 305 8.99 -5.33 -17.28
C TRP A 305 7.90 -4.27 -17.43
N GLU A 306 7.85 -3.58 -18.57
CA GLU A 306 6.86 -2.53 -18.85
C GLU A 306 5.41 -3.06 -18.82
N ARG A 307 5.18 -4.27 -19.34
CA ARG A 307 3.84 -4.86 -19.42
C ARG A 307 3.39 -5.54 -18.13
N TYR A 308 4.31 -6.21 -17.43
CA TYR A 308 3.94 -7.17 -16.39
C TYR A 308 4.47 -6.86 -14.99
N ALA A 309 5.45 -5.95 -14.82
CA ALA A 309 6.06 -5.74 -13.50
C ALA A 309 5.04 -5.30 -12.44
N PHE A 310 4.11 -4.42 -12.80
CA PHE A 310 3.07 -3.96 -11.88
C PHE A 310 2.10 -5.09 -11.51
N ILE A 311 1.63 -5.86 -12.50
CA ILE A 311 0.74 -7.01 -12.30
C ILE A 311 1.43 -8.08 -11.43
N PHE A 312 2.71 -8.35 -11.69
CA PHE A 312 3.50 -9.28 -10.92
C PHE A 312 3.68 -8.82 -9.46
N SER A 313 3.94 -7.54 -9.22
CA SER A 313 4.00 -6.96 -7.88
C SER A 313 2.67 -7.09 -7.12
N ALA A 314 1.55 -6.88 -7.82
CA ALA A 314 0.22 -7.09 -7.25
C ALA A 314 -0.02 -8.57 -6.91
N ALA A 315 0.36 -9.49 -7.82
CA ALA A 315 0.25 -10.92 -7.62
C ALA A 315 1.11 -11.42 -6.46
N MET A 316 2.34 -10.93 -6.30
CA MET A 316 3.22 -11.26 -5.18
C MET A 316 2.62 -10.81 -3.84
N SER A 317 2.06 -9.59 -3.78
CA SER A 317 1.36 -9.10 -2.58
C SER A 317 0.19 -10.00 -2.20
N CYS A 318 -0.65 -10.39 -3.17
CA CYS A 318 -1.74 -11.33 -2.93
C CYS A 318 -1.25 -12.73 -2.56
N GLY A 319 -0.17 -13.20 -3.19
CA GLY A 319 0.43 -14.51 -2.93
C GLY A 319 0.94 -14.62 -1.49
N VAL A 320 1.64 -13.59 -0.99
CA VAL A 320 2.09 -13.54 0.41
C VAL A 320 0.91 -13.68 1.37
N VAL A 321 -0.19 -12.97 1.10
CA VAL A 321 -1.40 -13.04 1.93
C VAL A 321 -2.01 -14.44 1.95
N VAL A 322 -2.20 -15.03 0.78
CA VAL A 322 -2.78 -16.38 0.66
C VAL A 322 -1.88 -17.39 1.35
N SER A 323 -0.58 -17.38 1.06
CA SER A 323 0.40 -18.26 1.70
C SER A 323 0.43 -18.09 3.22
N ALA A 324 0.40 -16.85 3.70
CA ALA A 324 0.40 -16.55 5.13
C ALA A 324 -0.83 -17.09 5.85
N LEU A 325 -2.02 -16.89 5.28
CA LEU A 325 -3.27 -17.44 5.82
C LEU A 325 -3.25 -18.96 5.81
N THR A 326 -2.80 -19.58 4.72
CA THR A 326 -2.68 -21.04 4.62
C THR A 326 -1.69 -21.60 5.64
N ILE A 327 -0.49 -21.03 5.76
CA ILE A 327 0.51 -21.44 6.75
C ILE A 327 -0.03 -21.29 8.17
N PHE A 328 -0.73 -20.19 8.45
CA PHE A 328 -1.30 -19.96 9.77
C PHE A 328 -2.36 -21.01 10.12
N PHE A 329 -3.40 -21.16 9.31
CA PHE A 329 -4.52 -22.05 9.62
C PHE A 329 -4.17 -23.53 9.49
N ALA A 330 -3.32 -23.91 8.53
CA ALA A 330 -2.97 -25.31 8.31
C ALA A 330 -1.87 -25.80 9.27
N LEU A 331 -0.87 -24.95 9.58
CA LEU A 331 0.32 -25.37 10.32
C LEU A 331 0.39 -24.71 11.70
N THR A 332 0.41 -23.38 11.76
CA THR A 332 0.73 -22.70 13.02
C THR A 332 -0.36 -22.87 14.08
N ASN A 333 -1.64 -22.88 13.67
CA ASN A 333 -2.75 -23.13 14.58
C ASN A 333 -2.75 -24.56 15.16
N ASN A 334 -2.11 -25.51 14.47
CA ASN A 334 -1.96 -26.90 14.89
C ASN A 334 -0.63 -27.17 15.64
N ASN A 335 0.08 -26.11 16.08
CA ASN A 335 1.39 -26.20 16.72
C ASN A 335 2.47 -26.88 15.85
N ILE A 336 2.33 -26.84 14.53
CA ILE A 336 3.33 -27.38 13.59
C ILE A 336 4.26 -26.24 13.19
N TYR A 337 5.54 -26.38 13.53
CA TYR A 337 6.57 -25.38 13.27
C TYR A 337 7.51 -25.83 12.16
N PHE A 338 7.85 -24.90 11.27
CA PHE A 338 8.91 -25.15 10.30
C PHE A 338 10.25 -25.30 11.01
N PRO A 339 11.13 -26.21 10.56
CA PRO A 339 12.46 -26.38 11.12
C PRO A 339 13.26 -25.09 10.99
N ALA A 340 14.18 -24.86 11.93
CA ALA A 340 15.09 -23.73 11.85
C ALA A 340 16.00 -23.89 10.62
N TRP A 341 15.99 -22.92 9.71
CA TRP A 341 16.86 -22.87 8.54
C TRP A 341 17.36 -21.43 8.33
N TRP A 342 18.27 -21.25 7.39
CA TRP A 342 18.98 -19.99 7.18
C TRP A 342 18.07 -18.77 6.94
N GLY A 343 16.86 -18.94 6.39
CA GLY A 343 15.89 -17.85 6.14
C GLY A 343 14.86 -17.61 7.24
N THR A 344 14.76 -18.47 8.26
CA THR A 344 13.93 -18.20 9.46
C THR A 344 14.71 -17.52 10.58
N GLY A 345 15.99 -17.18 10.35
CA GLY A 345 16.82 -16.46 11.31
C GLY A 345 17.33 -17.30 12.49
N GLY A 346 17.20 -18.63 12.40
CA GLY A 346 17.70 -19.59 13.39
C GLY A 346 17.23 -19.29 14.82
N ILE A 347 18.14 -19.42 15.79
CA ILE A 347 17.92 -19.24 17.24
C ILE A 347 17.46 -17.81 17.59
N THR A 348 17.83 -16.82 16.77
CA THR A 348 17.56 -15.39 17.02
C THR A 348 16.30 -14.85 16.36
N GLY A 349 15.60 -15.63 15.54
CA GLY A 349 14.40 -15.20 14.82
C GLY A 349 14.64 -14.19 13.67
N ASP A 350 15.65 -13.33 13.78
CA ASP A 350 15.92 -12.24 12.82
C ASP A 350 17.23 -12.41 12.02
N GLY A 351 17.97 -13.51 12.24
CA GLY A 351 19.20 -13.82 11.51
C GLY A 351 20.39 -12.89 11.83
N CYS A 352 20.23 -11.98 12.79
CA CYS A 352 21.27 -11.06 13.24
C CYS A 352 21.41 -11.11 14.77
N PRO A 353 22.44 -11.77 15.33
CA PRO A 353 22.63 -11.85 16.78
C PRO A 353 22.96 -10.50 17.43
N LEU A 354 23.39 -9.51 16.64
CA LEU A 354 23.66 -8.15 17.09
C LEU A 354 22.41 -7.26 17.12
N ALA A 355 21.27 -7.69 16.56
CA ALA A 355 20.04 -6.89 16.56
C ALA A 355 19.50 -6.66 17.98
N SER A 356 19.83 -7.53 18.93
CA SER A 356 19.50 -7.36 20.35
C SER A 356 20.60 -6.63 21.14
N ALA A 357 21.78 -6.38 20.55
CA ALA A 357 22.87 -5.71 21.23
C ALA A 357 22.57 -4.22 21.40
N ASN A 358 22.83 -3.69 22.60
CA ASN A 358 22.73 -2.26 22.86
C ASN A 358 23.92 -1.48 22.25
N PHE A 359 23.89 -0.14 22.34
CA PHE A 359 24.98 0.72 21.87
C PHE A 359 26.37 0.38 22.47
N SER A 360 26.40 -0.23 23.66
CA SER A 360 27.64 -0.73 24.28
C SER A 360 28.07 -2.13 23.82
N GLY A 361 27.41 -2.72 22.81
CA GLY A 361 27.70 -4.05 22.29
C GLY A 361 27.31 -5.20 23.24
N ILE A 362 26.57 -4.90 24.30
CA ILE A 362 26.11 -5.90 25.27
C ILE A 362 24.85 -6.52 24.71
N ILE A 363 24.94 -7.80 24.35
CA ILE A 363 23.78 -8.64 24.03
C ILE A 363 23.09 -8.91 25.37
N PRO A 364 21.81 -8.53 25.56
CA PRO A 364 21.07 -8.90 26.75
C PRO A 364 21.01 -10.43 26.81
N HIS A 365 21.80 -11.02 27.72
CA HIS A 365 21.70 -12.43 28.03
C HIS A 365 20.29 -12.67 28.59
N TYR A 366 19.42 -13.21 27.75
CA TYR A 366 18.13 -13.72 28.17
C TYR A 366 18.38 -14.91 29.10
N LYS A 367 18.54 -14.65 30.40
CA LYS A 367 18.53 -15.70 31.42
C LYS A 367 17.12 -16.30 31.42
N PRO A 368 16.93 -17.58 31.09
CA PRO A 368 15.68 -18.25 31.41
C PRO A 368 15.57 -18.23 32.94
N SER A 369 14.65 -17.43 33.46
CA SER A 369 14.20 -17.59 34.84
C SER A 369 13.55 -18.96 34.95
N LEU A 370 14.20 -19.86 35.70
CA LEU A 370 13.71 -21.18 36.12
C LEU A 370 12.26 -21.14 36.59
#